data_AF-A0A2A5AJQ4-F1
#
_entry.id   AF-A0A2A5AJQ4-F1
#
_cell.length_a   1.000
_cell.length_b   1.000
_cell.length_c   1.000
_cell.angle_alpha   90.00
_cell.angle_beta   90.00
_cell.angle_gamma   90.00
#
_symmetry.space_group_name_H-M   'P 1'
#
loop_
_entity.id
_entity.type
_entity.pdbx_description
1 polymer ?
#
loop_
_entity_poly.entity_id
_entity_poly.type
_entity_poly.pdbx_seq_one_letter_code
_entity_poly.pdbx_strand_id
1 'polypeptide(L)'
;MIKTQFITLIFFLLSSRAWAVKASLISWHSLQDDKYLKIHLNFDKKIDYSFLKKEKANSHVYYVPHAINSKFGERQDLSHLLAISFWIKKYKSGLRFKFYPRGVKNLKTRLIHNRKTLEILFLSPYLSRTEIDPLGENFVVCIDAGHGGQDPGAHGSYSDEKDVVLKIARILKQEINSKPNLKAYLTRDSDYKILLEDRGKVNDYAGADVFISLHMNASVASARGFEIFYISKKGALDYKTKSLKVDVPEILATKKEKTQKILNEILDDLIQNETMNDSALFAQSLAFEMKKIKSRRNRGVRREAFVVLKNIETPSVLIELGFITNKSDEKYFNKKSSQREMSKKIATGVVNFLKKYKSLPKVSGNSFYEKLKRPIISRYPKFIIEYKNYTIKSGDTFLKIAKRFKISYSKLKRANPTIKPDRLYVGKILKIPNILKNK
;
A
#
# COMPACT_ATOMS: atom_id res chain seq x y z
N MET A 1 -7.38 -4.20 -70.04
CA MET A 1 -6.92 -3.69 -68.72
C MET A 1 -8.03 -3.32 -67.73
N ILE A 2 -9.29 -3.08 -68.15
CA ILE A 2 -10.36 -2.61 -67.23
C ILE A 2 -11.08 -3.74 -66.47
N LYS A 3 -11.12 -4.98 -67.01
CA LYS A 3 -11.77 -6.12 -66.32
C LYS A 3 -11.00 -6.63 -65.09
N THR A 4 -9.68 -6.50 -65.07
CA THR A 4 -8.85 -7.02 -63.97
C THR A 4 -8.91 -6.10 -62.74
N GLN A 5 -9.00 -4.78 -62.91
CA GLN A 5 -9.08 -3.83 -61.79
C GLN A 5 -10.43 -3.84 -61.07
N PHE A 6 -11.52 -4.15 -61.77
CA PHE A 6 -12.86 -4.27 -61.16
C PHE A 6 -12.99 -5.51 -60.27
N ILE A 7 -12.37 -6.63 -60.66
CA ILE A 7 -12.37 -7.87 -59.86
C ILE A 7 -11.53 -7.70 -58.60
N THR A 8 -10.39 -7.00 -58.67
CA THR A 8 -9.56 -6.69 -57.49
C THR A 8 -10.25 -5.74 -56.52
N LEU A 9 -11.00 -4.74 -57.02
CA LEU A 9 -11.75 -3.80 -56.18
C LEU A 9 -12.96 -4.47 -55.50
N ILE A 10 -13.64 -5.40 -56.18
CA ILE A 10 -14.72 -6.22 -55.61
C ILE A 10 -14.17 -7.22 -54.59
N PHE A 11 -13.00 -7.85 -54.84
CA PHE A 11 -12.32 -8.66 -53.83
C PHE A 11 -11.85 -7.82 -52.62
N PHE A 12 -11.44 -6.56 -52.81
CA PHE A 12 -11.08 -5.66 -51.72
C PHE A 12 -12.31 -5.15 -50.94
N LEU A 13 -13.44 -4.91 -51.61
CA LEU A 13 -14.71 -4.51 -50.99
C LEU A 13 -15.46 -5.68 -50.32
N LEU A 14 -15.32 -6.91 -50.84
CA LEU A 14 -15.83 -8.13 -50.21
C LEU A 14 -14.92 -8.65 -49.09
N SER A 15 -13.60 -8.40 -49.15
CA SER A 15 -12.67 -8.74 -48.04
C SER A 15 -12.62 -7.68 -46.94
N SER A 16 -12.99 -6.42 -47.22
CA SER A 16 -13.13 -5.37 -46.19
C SER A 16 -14.52 -5.31 -45.54
N ARG A 17 -15.51 -6.04 -46.09
CA ARG A 17 -16.74 -6.46 -45.40
C ARG A 17 -16.66 -7.92 -44.94
N ALA A 18 -15.48 -8.38 -44.52
CA ALA A 18 -15.45 -9.49 -43.58
C ALA A 18 -16.37 -9.12 -42.43
N TRP A 19 -17.49 -9.83 -42.29
CA TRP A 19 -18.38 -9.72 -41.14
C TRP A 19 -17.49 -9.89 -39.91
N ALA A 20 -17.10 -8.79 -39.29
CA ALA A 20 -16.26 -8.85 -38.11
C ALA A 20 -17.07 -9.64 -37.09
N VAL A 21 -16.64 -10.88 -36.89
CA VAL A 21 -17.37 -11.87 -36.13
C VAL A 21 -17.57 -11.29 -34.74
N LYS A 22 -18.83 -11.05 -34.36
CA LYS A 22 -19.12 -10.46 -33.06
C LYS A 22 -18.62 -11.39 -31.97
N ALA A 23 -17.69 -10.89 -31.15
CA ALA A 23 -17.10 -11.61 -30.04
C ALA A 23 -17.81 -11.24 -28.74
N SER A 24 -18.38 -12.22 -28.06
CA SER A 24 -19.04 -12.03 -26.78
C SER A 24 -18.01 -12.02 -25.65
N LEU A 25 -18.06 -11.02 -24.77
CA LEU A 25 -17.34 -11.06 -23.50
C LEU A 25 -18.01 -12.11 -22.61
N ILE A 26 -17.37 -13.27 -22.44
CA ILE A 26 -17.90 -14.38 -21.63
C ILE A 26 -17.73 -14.08 -20.15
N SER A 27 -16.55 -13.61 -19.77
CA SER A 27 -16.22 -13.37 -18.38
C SER A 27 -15.14 -12.31 -18.26
N TRP A 28 -15.06 -11.74 -17.07
CA TRP A 28 -13.93 -10.94 -16.65
C TRP A 28 -13.61 -11.26 -15.20
N HIS A 29 -12.35 -11.13 -14.83
CA HIS A 29 -11.91 -11.16 -13.45
C HIS A 29 -10.77 -10.18 -13.26
N SER A 30 -10.58 -9.76 -12.01
CA SER A 30 -9.41 -8.99 -11.62
C SER A 30 -8.48 -9.86 -10.80
N LEU A 31 -7.19 -9.86 -11.16
CA LEU A 31 -6.13 -10.36 -10.30
C LEU A 31 -5.38 -9.14 -9.78
N GLN A 32 -5.27 -9.03 -8.46
CA GLN A 32 -4.54 -7.95 -7.83
C GLN A 32 -3.40 -8.51 -6.99
N ASP A 33 -2.24 -7.87 -7.11
CA ASP A 33 -1.15 -8.00 -6.14
C ASP A 33 -0.58 -6.61 -5.80
N ASP A 34 0.43 -6.63 -4.94
CA ASP A 34 1.25 -5.51 -4.49
C ASP A 34 1.79 -4.59 -5.61
N LYS A 35 1.92 -5.14 -6.82
CA LYS A 35 2.60 -4.49 -7.95
C LYS A 35 1.64 -4.04 -9.03
N TYR A 36 0.50 -4.69 -9.17
CA TYR A 36 -0.44 -4.37 -10.23
C TYR A 36 -1.88 -4.73 -9.89
N LEU A 37 -2.80 -3.99 -10.52
CA LEU A 37 -4.13 -4.49 -10.81
C LEU A 37 -4.14 -5.03 -12.23
N LYS A 38 -4.46 -6.31 -12.40
CA LYS A 38 -4.67 -6.92 -13.71
C LYS A 38 -6.16 -7.16 -13.90
N ILE A 39 -6.72 -6.63 -14.99
CA ILE A 39 -8.06 -6.95 -15.46
C ILE A 39 -7.92 -7.93 -16.60
N HIS A 40 -8.47 -9.13 -16.45
CA HIS A 40 -8.48 -10.15 -17.48
C HIS A 40 -9.89 -10.25 -18.07
N LEU A 41 -9.99 -10.08 -19.39
CA LEU A 41 -11.22 -10.12 -20.17
C LEU A 41 -11.16 -11.34 -21.10
N ASN A 42 -12.18 -12.18 -21.08
CA ASN A 42 -12.24 -13.41 -21.87
C ASN A 42 -13.39 -13.37 -22.88
N PHE A 43 -13.10 -13.66 -24.14
CA PHE A 43 -14.05 -13.62 -25.25
C PHE A 43 -14.25 -14.99 -25.90
N ASP A 44 -15.46 -15.25 -26.41
CA ASP A 44 -15.82 -16.52 -27.06
C ASP A 44 -15.08 -16.75 -28.38
N LYS A 45 -14.79 -15.67 -29.10
CA LYS A 45 -14.25 -15.64 -30.45
C LYS A 45 -13.05 -14.70 -30.53
N LYS A 46 -12.40 -14.72 -31.69
CA LYS A 46 -11.24 -13.87 -31.95
C LYS A 46 -11.67 -12.40 -31.86
N ILE A 47 -10.90 -11.60 -31.12
CA ILE A 47 -11.10 -10.15 -31.03
C ILE A 47 -10.10 -9.41 -31.92
N ASP A 48 -10.58 -8.39 -32.63
CA ASP A 48 -9.73 -7.36 -33.21
C ASP A 48 -9.59 -6.22 -32.20
N TYR A 49 -8.36 -5.72 -32.02
CA TYR A 49 -8.06 -4.67 -31.04
C TYR A 49 -7.58 -3.41 -31.77
N SER A 50 -8.38 -2.34 -31.67
CA SER A 50 -7.99 -1.01 -32.16
C SER A 50 -7.96 -0.05 -30.96
N PHE A 51 -6.77 0.38 -30.55
CA PHE A 51 -6.61 1.21 -29.38
C PHE A 51 -6.97 2.67 -29.67
N LEU A 52 -8.02 3.18 -29.02
CA LEU A 52 -8.21 4.62 -28.85
C LEU A 52 -7.76 4.99 -27.43
N LYS A 53 -6.44 5.12 -27.21
CA LYS A 53 -5.93 5.71 -25.98
C LYS A 53 -6.27 7.21 -26.02
N LYS A 54 -7.37 7.60 -25.37
CA LYS A 54 -7.65 9.02 -25.11
C LYS A 54 -7.48 9.28 -23.62
N GLU A 55 -6.32 9.80 -23.26
CA GLU A 55 -6.08 10.38 -21.93
C GLU A 55 -6.92 11.65 -21.81
N LYS A 56 -8.16 11.53 -21.31
CA LYS A 56 -8.72 12.65 -20.56
C LYS A 56 -8.07 12.59 -19.18
N ALA A 57 -7.62 13.73 -18.65
CA ALA A 57 -6.91 13.83 -17.38
C ALA A 57 -7.49 12.85 -16.34
N ASN A 58 -6.70 11.83 -15.97
CA ASN A 58 -7.02 10.76 -15.01
C ASN A 58 -8.04 9.67 -15.42
N SER A 59 -8.22 9.36 -16.71
CA SER A 59 -8.95 8.15 -17.11
C SER A 59 -8.30 7.37 -18.26
N HIS A 60 -8.32 6.04 -18.19
CA HIS A 60 -7.84 5.14 -19.24
C HIS A 60 -9.04 4.55 -19.97
N VAL A 61 -9.10 4.74 -21.30
CA VAL A 61 -10.20 4.27 -22.14
C VAL A 61 -9.66 3.23 -23.12
N TYR A 62 -10.30 2.06 -23.17
CA TYR A 62 -10.00 1.00 -24.12
C TYR A 62 -11.25 0.67 -24.94
N TYR A 63 -11.07 0.40 -26.23
CA TYR A 63 -12.13 0.07 -27.16
C TYR A 63 -11.85 -1.28 -27.81
N VAL A 64 -12.83 -2.18 -27.77
CA VAL A 64 -12.78 -3.49 -28.43
C VAL A 64 -13.90 -3.50 -29.48
N PRO A 65 -13.57 -3.23 -30.76
CA PRO A 65 -14.56 -3.22 -31.84
C PRO A 65 -15.21 -4.60 -31.97
N HIS A 66 -16.48 -4.63 -32.40
CA HIS A 66 -17.24 -5.86 -32.64
C HIS A 66 -17.49 -6.75 -31.41
N ALA A 67 -17.04 -6.34 -30.22
CA ALA A 67 -17.38 -7.03 -28.99
C ALA A 67 -18.81 -6.74 -28.52
N ILE A 68 -19.48 -7.75 -27.96
CA ILE A 68 -20.83 -7.66 -27.36
C ILE A 68 -20.84 -8.23 -25.94
N ASN A 69 -21.73 -7.74 -25.08
CA ASN A 69 -21.94 -8.25 -23.72
C ASN A 69 -23.44 -8.20 -23.41
N SER A 70 -23.97 -9.21 -22.73
CA SER A 70 -25.40 -9.31 -22.36
C SER A 70 -25.75 -8.57 -21.07
N LYS A 71 -24.77 -8.25 -20.21
CA LYS A 71 -24.98 -7.52 -18.94
C LYS A 71 -24.28 -6.16 -18.96
N PHE A 72 -25.03 -5.09 -19.24
CA PHE A 72 -24.57 -3.71 -19.15
C PHE A 72 -24.97 -3.09 -17.80
N GLY A 73 -24.18 -2.14 -17.28
CA GLY A 73 -24.75 -1.06 -16.46
C GLY A 73 -24.04 -0.69 -15.16
N GLU A 74 -23.41 -1.63 -14.46
CA GLU A 74 -22.94 -1.33 -13.10
C GLU A 74 -21.47 -0.89 -13.05
N ARG A 75 -21.21 0.18 -12.30
CA ARG A 75 -19.86 0.63 -11.94
C ARG A 75 -19.26 -0.40 -11.00
N GLN A 76 -18.13 -0.97 -11.40
CA GLN A 76 -17.37 -1.90 -10.59
C GLN A 76 -16.22 -1.15 -9.92
N ASP A 77 -16.24 -1.11 -8.59
CA ASP A 77 -15.19 -0.49 -7.78
C ASP A 77 -14.16 -1.55 -7.40
N LEU A 78 -12.97 -1.46 -7.99
CA LEU A 78 -11.85 -2.34 -7.67
C LEU A 78 -10.89 -1.58 -6.74
N SER A 79 -10.89 -1.95 -5.47
CA SER A 79 -9.93 -1.50 -4.48
C SER A 79 -8.86 -2.60 -4.34
N HIS A 80 -7.54 -2.32 -4.29
CA HIS A 80 -6.89 -1.77 -3.07
C HIS A 80 -5.50 -1.10 -3.21
N LEU A 81 -4.92 -0.87 -4.40
CA LEU A 81 -3.70 -0.04 -4.51
C LEU A 81 -3.80 1.12 -5.49
N LEU A 82 -4.84 1.12 -6.33
CA LEU A 82 -4.97 2.08 -7.43
C LEU A 82 -6.30 2.82 -7.42
N ALA A 83 -7.21 2.39 -6.54
CA ALA A 83 -8.59 2.87 -6.42
C ALA A 83 -9.22 3.07 -7.81
N ILE A 84 -9.14 2.03 -8.66
CA ILE A 84 -9.64 2.11 -10.03
C ILE A 84 -11.10 1.69 -10.02
N SER A 85 -11.99 2.63 -10.30
CA SER A 85 -13.34 2.27 -10.71
C SER A 85 -13.38 2.07 -12.22
N PHE A 86 -14.14 1.09 -12.69
CA PHE A 86 -14.31 0.88 -14.12
C PHE A 86 -15.76 0.61 -14.52
N TRP A 87 -16.05 0.86 -15.79
CA TRP A 87 -17.31 0.48 -16.40
C TRP A 87 -17.12 -0.03 -17.83
N ILE A 88 -18.04 -0.88 -18.23
CA ILE A 88 -18.14 -1.45 -19.58
C ILE A 88 -19.44 -0.92 -20.19
N LYS A 89 -19.35 -0.26 -21.35
CA LYS A 89 -20.51 0.27 -22.07
C LYS A 89 -20.44 -0.10 -23.54
N LYS A 90 -21.60 -0.33 -24.17
CA LYS A 90 -21.70 -0.41 -25.64
C LYS A 90 -21.24 0.92 -26.24
N TYR A 91 -20.40 0.86 -27.28
CA TYR A 91 -19.91 2.03 -27.98
C TYR A 91 -19.64 1.71 -29.45
N LYS A 92 -20.31 2.41 -30.37
CA LYS A 92 -20.29 2.09 -31.81
C LYS A 92 -20.61 0.60 -32.03
N SER A 93 -19.81 -0.08 -32.84
CA SER A 93 -19.94 -1.52 -33.14
C SER A 93 -19.38 -2.44 -32.04
N GLY A 94 -18.88 -1.93 -30.91
CA GLY A 94 -18.15 -2.75 -29.92
C GLY A 94 -18.34 -2.34 -28.46
N LEU A 95 -17.39 -2.72 -27.61
CA LEU A 95 -17.37 -2.40 -26.18
C LEU A 95 -16.31 -1.35 -25.85
N ARG A 96 -16.68 -0.41 -24.99
CA ARG A 96 -15.77 0.57 -24.39
C ARG A 96 -15.60 0.30 -22.91
N PHE A 97 -14.34 0.14 -22.50
CA PHE A 97 -13.92 0.04 -21.11
C PHE A 97 -13.36 1.38 -20.68
N LYS A 98 -13.81 1.91 -19.55
CA LYS A 98 -13.25 3.14 -18.99
C LYS A 98 -12.85 2.91 -17.54
N PHE A 99 -11.60 3.21 -17.24
CA PHE A 99 -10.97 3.05 -15.95
C PHE A 99 -10.63 4.42 -15.38
N TYR A 100 -10.91 4.58 -14.10
CA TYR A 100 -10.73 5.82 -13.34
C TYR A 100 -9.89 5.54 -12.11
N PRO A 101 -8.56 5.67 -12.19
CA PRO A 101 -7.75 5.74 -10.99
C PRO A 101 -8.18 6.94 -10.13
N ARG A 102 -8.57 6.69 -8.88
CA ARG A 102 -8.82 7.75 -7.89
C ARG A 102 -7.52 7.98 -7.09
N GLY A 103 -7.10 9.23 -6.95
CA GLY A 103 -5.90 9.57 -6.16
C GLY A 103 -4.55 9.34 -6.84
N VAL A 104 -4.49 8.56 -7.92
CA VAL A 104 -3.24 8.28 -8.65
C VAL A 104 -3.15 9.09 -9.93
N LYS A 105 -2.24 10.07 -9.98
CA LYS A 105 -1.85 10.74 -11.22
C LYS A 105 -0.85 9.88 -12.00
N ASN A 106 -0.94 9.88 -13.33
CA ASN A 106 0.01 9.19 -14.24
C ASN A 106 0.12 7.68 -14.04
N LEU A 107 -0.99 7.02 -13.77
CA LEU A 107 -1.02 5.57 -13.63
C LEU A 107 -0.50 4.87 -14.89
N LYS A 108 0.59 4.11 -14.76
CA LYS A 108 1.15 3.36 -15.90
C LYS A 108 0.30 2.13 -16.19
N THR A 109 0.00 1.91 -17.47
CA THR A 109 -0.77 0.76 -17.93
C THR A 109 -0.02 -0.03 -18.99
N ARG A 110 -0.06 -1.36 -18.92
CA ARG A 110 0.41 -2.27 -19.95
C ARG A 110 -0.74 -3.14 -20.42
N LEU A 111 -0.81 -3.37 -21.71
CA LEU A 111 -1.77 -4.26 -22.33
C LEU A 111 -1.06 -5.55 -22.75
N ILE A 112 -1.69 -6.68 -22.48
CA ILE A 112 -1.25 -7.99 -22.96
C ILE A 112 -2.48 -8.63 -23.57
N HIS A 113 -2.40 -9.12 -24.80
CA HIS A 113 -3.54 -9.75 -25.46
C HIS A 113 -3.10 -11.02 -26.18
N ASN A 114 -4.04 -11.94 -26.35
CA ASN A 114 -3.89 -13.07 -27.28
C ASN A 114 -5.12 -13.10 -28.22
N ARG A 115 -5.35 -14.21 -28.94
CA ARG A 115 -6.47 -14.29 -29.90
C ARG A 115 -7.85 -14.08 -29.25
N LYS A 116 -8.06 -14.45 -27.99
CA LYS A 116 -9.37 -14.43 -27.30
C LYS A 116 -9.38 -13.72 -25.95
N THR A 117 -8.23 -13.26 -25.46
CA THR A 117 -8.12 -12.59 -24.16
C THR A 117 -7.47 -11.23 -24.28
N LEU A 118 -7.91 -10.32 -23.40
CA LEU A 118 -7.31 -9.01 -23.20
C LEU A 118 -7.02 -8.81 -21.71
N GLU A 119 -5.75 -8.61 -21.38
CA GLU A 119 -5.28 -8.24 -20.06
C GLU A 119 -4.89 -6.76 -20.02
N ILE A 120 -5.43 -6.04 -19.04
CA ILE A 120 -5.11 -4.65 -18.76
C ILE A 120 -4.40 -4.61 -17.41
N LEU A 121 -3.09 -4.37 -17.44
CA LEU A 121 -2.24 -4.29 -16.27
C LEU A 121 -2.06 -2.82 -15.87
N PHE A 122 -2.57 -2.43 -14.72
CA PHE A 122 -2.28 -1.15 -14.10
C PHE A 122 -1.17 -1.34 -13.07
N LEU A 123 -0.06 -0.63 -13.21
CA LEU A 123 1.08 -0.74 -12.31
C LEU A 123 0.90 0.19 -11.11
N SER A 124 1.14 -0.31 -9.89
CA SER A 124 1.10 0.51 -8.68
C SER A 124 2.04 1.73 -8.80
N PRO A 125 1.55 2.99 -8.64
CA PRO A 125 2.37 4.20 -8.64
C PRO A 125 3.26 4.26 -7.40
N TYR A 126 2.87 3.56 -6.32
CA TYR A 126 3.63 3.42 -5.08
C TYR A 126 4.92 2.62 -5.30
N LEU A 127 5.07 1.96 -6.46
CA LEU A 127 6.32 1.35 -6.91
C LEU A 127 7.07 2.20 -7.94
N SER A 128 6.55 3.36 -8.34
CA SER A 128 7.34 4.32 -9.11
C SER A 128 8.39 4.90 -8.16
N ARG A 129 9.62 4.47 -8.39
CA ARG A 129 10.83 4.65 -7.57
C ARG A 129 11.28 6.10 -7.36
N THR A 130 10.39 7.08 -7.45
CA THR A 130 10.70 8.51 -7.40
C THR A 130 10.17 9.20 -6.15
N GLU A 131 9.22 8.61 -5.41
CA GLU A 131 8.75 9.20 -4.15
C GLU A 131 9.23 8.47 -2.90
N ILE A 132 9.74 7.24 -2.98
CA ILE A 132 10.38 6.62 -1.81
C ILE A 132 11.71 7.34 -1.61
N ASP A 133 11.96 7.88 -0.41
CA ASP A 133 13.25 8.47 -0.04
C ASP A 133 14.35 7.43 -0.25
N PRO A 134 15.09 7.47 -1.37
CA PRO A 134 15.99 6.38 -1.75
C PRO A 134 17.23 6.34 -0.85
N LEU A 135 17.46 7.41 -0.09
CA LEU A 135 18.62 7.65 0.75
C LEU A 135 18.31 7.40 2.23
N GLY A 136 17.03 7.42 2.63
CA GLY A 136 16.60 7.27 4.02
C GLY A 136 16.97 8.48 4.89
N GLU A 137 16.99 9.68 4.31
CA GLU A 137 17.34 10.92 4.99
C GLU A 137 16.19 11.45 5.86
N ASN A 138 14.95 11.14 5.47
CA ASN A 138 13.73 11.56 6.13
C ASN A 138 13.14 10.47 7.01
N PHE A 139 12.63 10.87 8.17
CA PHE A 139 11.75 10.07 9.00
C PHE A 139 10.35 10.03 8.38
N VAL A 140 9.87 8.84 8.05
CA VAL A 140 8.65 8.65 7.27
C VAL A 140 7.45 8.34 8.18
N VAL A 141 6.35 9.05 7.97
CA VAL A 141 5.08 8.88 8.68
C VAL A 141 4.02 8.39 7.71
N CYS A 142 3.47 7.21 7.95
CA CYS A 142 2.26 6.77 7.25
C CYS A 142 1.03 7.23 8.03
N ILE A 143 0.16 7.99 7.38
CA ILE A 143 -1.09 8.49 7.95
C ILE A 143 -2.24 7.74 7.29
N ASP A 144 -2.95 6.96 8.07
CA ASP A 144 -4.18 6.32 7.67
C ASP A 144 -5.39 7.21 7.96
N ALA A 145 -6.19 7.47 6.93
CA ALA A 145 -7.50 8.09 7.09
C ALA A 145 -8.53 6.97 7.17
N GLY A 146 -9.14 6.76 8.35
CA GLY A 146 -10.12 5.71 8.61
C GLY A 146 -11.26 5.68 7.58
N HIS A 147 -11.88 4.52 7.39
CA HIS A 147 -13.03 4.32 6.51
C HIS A 147 -12.76 4.68 5.03
N GLY A 148 -13.79 5.07 4.28
CA GLY A 148 -13.71 5.54 2.89
C GLY A 148 -14.55 4.72 1.91
N GLY A 149 -14.97 5.36 0.83
CA GLY A 149 -15.87 4.78 -0.17
C GLY A 149 -17.25 4.51 0.41
N GLN A 150 -17.70 3.27 0.29
CA GLN A 150 -18.99 2.79 0.80
C GLN A 150 -19.03 2.66 2.33
N ASP A 151 -17.89 2.75 3.01
CA ASP A 151 -17.81 2.77 4.47
C ASP A 151 -17.73 4.24 4.92
N PRO A 152 -18.84 4.84 5.42
CA PRO A 152 -18.84 6.22 5.91
C PRO A 152 -18.16 6.38 7.29
N GLY A 153 -17.93 5.28 8.01
CA GLY A 153 -17.67 5.31 9.44
C GLY A 153 -18.88 5.78 10.23
N ALA A 154 -18.65 6.34 11.41
CA ALA A 154 -19.73 6.90 12.22
C ALA A 154 -20.33 8.17 11.59
N HIS A 155 -21.65 8.34 11.79
CA HIS A 155 -22.40 9.51 11.36
C HIS A 155 -22.65 10.44 12.55
N GLY A 156 -22.36 11.73 12.37
CA GLY A 156 -22.70 12.80 13.31
C GLY A 156 -24.10 13.35 13.09
N SER A 157 -24.30 14.63 13.43
CA SER A 157 -25.56 15.33 13.14
C SER A 157 -25.66 15.75 11.66
N TYR A 158 -24.51 15.98 11.01
CA TYR A 158 -24.47 16.47 9.61
C TYR A 158 -23.19 16.07 8.86
N SER A 159 -22.31 15.27 9.44
CA SER A 159 -21.05 14.88 8.81
C SER A 159 -20.70 13.41 9.05
N ASP A 160 -20.04 12.82 8.06
CA ASP A 160 -19.51 11.46 8.13
C ASP A 160 -18.05 11.45 8.58
N GLU A 161 -17.68 10.47 9.39
CA GLU A 161 -16.33 10.29 9.88
C GLU A 161 -15.31 10.25 8.74
N LYS A 162 -15.57 9.46 7.68
CA LYS A 162 -14.65 9.30 6.54
C LYS A 162 -14.20 10.63 5.92
N ASP A 163 -15.07 11.64 5.93
CA ASP A 163 -14.81 12.94 5.31
C ASP A 163 -14.02 13.84 6.24
N VAL A 164 -14.38 13.83 7.52
CA VAL A 164 -13.68 14.61 8.55
C VAL A 164 -12.24 14.12 8.70
N VAL A 165 -12.03 12.81 8.84
CA VAL A 165 -10.68 12.24 9.03
C VAL A 165 -9.81 12.39 7.78
N LEU A 166 -10.38 12.33 6.57
CA LEU A 166 -9.62 12.58 5.33
C LEU A 166 -9.14 14.02 5.23
N LYS A 167 -9.99 15.00 5.59
CA LYS A 167 -9.62 16.42 5.60
C LYS A 167 -8.45 16.65 6.58
N ILE A 168 -8.53 16.07 7.78
CA ILE A 168 -7.49 16.17 8.80
C ILE A 168 -6.20 15.47 8.37
N ALA A 169 -6.29 14.27 7.78
CA ALA A 169 -5.12 13.53 7.28
C ALA A 169 -4.33 14.32 6.24
N ARG A 170 -5.02 14.96 5.28
CA ARG A 170 -4.38 15.82 4.27
C ARG A 170 -3.66 17.02 4.90
N ILE A 171 -4.27 17.66 5.90
CA ILE A 171 -3.65 18.78 6.61
C ILE A 171 -2.46 18.29 7.45
N LEU A 172 -2.59 17.15 8.14
CA LEU A 172 -1.50 16.54 8.90
C LEU A 172 -0.30 16.20 8.01
N LYS A 173 -0.53 15.63 6.82
CA LYS A 173 0.53 15.40 5.83
C LYS A 173 1.28 16.69 5.48
N GLN A 174 0.55 17.80 5.28
CA GLN A 174 1.18 19.10 5.00
C GLN A 174 2.02 19.59 6.18
N GLU A 175 1.48 19.54 7.39
CA GLU A 175 2.18 19.96 8.61
C GLU A 175 3.44 19.11 8.88
N ILE A 176 3.41 17.80 8.59
CA ILE A 176 4.58 16.92 8.72
C ILE A 176 5.61 17.22 7.63
N ASN A 177 5.19 17.32 6.36
CA ASN A 177 6.09 17.60 5.23
C ASN A 177 6.74 18.99 5.30
N SER A 178 6.18 19.93 6.07
CA SER A 178 6.82 21.22 6.33
C SER A 178 7.96 21.15 7.35
N LYS A 179 8.16 20.01 8.03
CA LYS A 179 9.24 19.84 9.00
C LYS A 179 10.47 19.25 8.30
N PRO A 180 11.68 19.73 8.63
CA PRO A 180 12.90 19.20 8.05
C PRO A 180 13.09 17.73 8.43
N ASN A 181 13.59 16.93 7.49
CA ASN A 181 13.88 15.50 7.67
C ASN A 181 12.65 14.66 8.04
N LEU A 182 11.43 15.11 7.71
CA LEU A 182 10.19 14.33 7.85
C LEU A 182 9.46 14.25 6.52
N LYS A 183 8.83 13.11 6.27
CA LYS A 183 7.98 12.89 5.10
C LYS A 183 6.73 12.13 5.50
N ALA A 184 5.58 12.49 4.94
CA ALA A 184 4.30 11.84 5.20
C ALA A 184 3.63 11.30 3.94
N TYR A 185 3.12 10.08 4.06
CA TYR A 185 2.29 9.39 3.07
C TYR A 185 0.89 9.16 3.63
N LEU A 186 -0.10 9.12 2.75
CA LEU A 186 -1.48 8.78 3.13
C LEU A 186 -1.79 7.38 2.62
N THR A 187 -2.54 6.60 3.41
CA THR A 187 -3.14 5.36 2.89
C THR A 187 -4.15 5.67 1.79
N ARG A 188 -4.99 6.69 2.02
CA ARG A 188 -5.87 7.30 1.01
C ARG A 188 -5.79 8.81 0.99
N ASP A 189 -5.81 9.37 -0.22
CA ASP A 189 -5.86 10.80 -0.45
C ASP A 189 -7.18 11.28 -1.06
N SER A 190 -8.18 10.40 -1.19
CA SER A 190 -9.51 10.66 -1.74
C SER A 190 -10.56 9.71 -1.13
N ASP A 191 -11.83 9.81 -1.56
CA ASP A 191 -12.91 8.97 -1.06
C ASP A 191 -12.96 7.62 -1.80
N TYR A 192 -12.22 6.65 -1.27
CA TYR A 192 -12.24 5.26 -1.69
C TYR A 192 -11.96 4.33 -0.50
N LYS A 193 -12.46 3.11 -0.59
CA LYS A 193 -12.30 2.08 0.44
C LYS A 193 -10.90 1.48 0.40
N ILE A 194 -10.29 1.32 1.57
CA ILE A 194 -9.10 0.48 1.81
C ILE A 194 -9.46 -0.58 2.85
N LEU A 195 -9.21 -1.87 2.59
CA LEU A 195 -9.42 -2.91 3.60
C LEU A 195 -8.48 -2.66 4.78
N LEU A 196 -8.94 -3.02 5.97
CA LEU A 196 -8.16 -2.87 7.19
C LEU A 196 -6.77 -3.54 7.08
N GLU A 197 -6.72 -4.73 6.47
CA GLU A 197 -5.48 -5.51 6.25
C GLU A 197 -4.52 -4.86 5.24
N ASP A 198 -5.03 -4.06 4.30
CA ASP A 198 -4.21 -3.42 3.27
C ASP A 198 -3.60 -2.10 3.74
N ARG A 199 -4.13 -1.49 4.82
CA ARG A 199 -3.60 -0.24 5.39
C ARG A 199 -2.15 -0.43 5.90
N GLY A 200 -1.86 -1.58 6.50
CA GLY A 200 -0.51 -1.98 6.90
C GLY A 200 0.44 -2.16 5.70
N LYS A 201 -0.04 -2.68 4.57
CA LYS A 201 0.80 -2.80 3.37
C LYS A 201 1.23 -1.44 2.83
N VAL A 202 0.35 -0.44 2.88
CA VAL A 202 0.72 0.93 2.48
C VAL A 202 1.79 1.51 3.40
N ASN A 203 1.71 1.23 4.71
CA ASN A 203 2.76 1.57 5.66
C ASN A 203 4.12 0.96 5.27
N ASP A 204 4.12 -0.34 4.95
CA ASP A 204 5.33 -1.06 4.55
C ASP A 204 5.92 -0.55 3.23
N TYR A 205 5.07 -0.26 2.23
CA TYR A 205 5.52 0.33 0.96
C TYR A 205 6.07 1.74 1.12
N ALA A 206 5.49 2.53 2.02
CA ALA A 206 5.99 3.87 2.32
C ALA A 206 7.38 3.81 2.98
N GLY A 207 7.79 2.66 3.53
CA GLY A 207 8.97 2.55 4.37
C GLY A 207 8.82 3.41 5.62
N ALA A 208 7.61 3.43 6.20
CA ALA A 208 7.29 4.28 7.32
C ALA A 208 8.08 3.89 8.58
N ASP A 209 8.49 4.89 9.35
CA ASP A 209 9.06 4.71 10.68
C ASP A 209 7.96 4.71 11.75
N VAL A 210 6.82 5.35 11.48
CA VAL A 210 5.63 5.33 12.35
C VAL A 210 4.34 5.33 11.54
N PHE A 211 3.29 4.74 12.12
CA PHE A 211 1.95 4.67 11.58
C PHE A 211 0.94 5.42 12.47
N ILE A 212 0.07 6.22 11.87
CA ILE A 212 -1.00 6.95 12.56
C ILE A 212 -2.34 6.69 11.86
N SER A 213 -3.26 5.99 12.50
CA SER A 213 -4.66 5.83 12.06
C SER A 213 -5.52 6.93 12.66
N LEU A 214 -6.21 7.72 11.84
CA LEU A 214 -7.12 8.78 12.28
C LEU A 214 -8.58 8.35 12.19
N HIS A 215 -9.29 8.46 13.30
CA HIS A 215 -10.69 8.09 13.47
C HIS A 215 -11.46 9.15 14.28
N MET A 216 -12.79 9.04 14.28
CA MET A 216 -13.66 9.70 15.24
C MET A 216 -14.61 8.69 15.88
N ASN A 217 -14.64 8.69 17.21
CA ASN A 217 -15.39 7.74 17.99
C ASN A 217 -16.90 8.04 17.90
N ALA A 218 -17.73 7.09 18.30
CA ALA A 218 -19.17 7.24 18.42
C ALA A 218 -19.67 6.60 19.71
N SER A 219 -20.44 7.37 20.47
CA SER A 219 -21.04 6.90 21.72
C SER A 219 -22.23 7.80 22.09
N VAL A 220 -22.71 7.71 23.34
CA VAL A 220 -23.71 8.62 23.91
C VAL A 220 -23.30 10.08 23.69
N ALA A 221 -24.28 10.97 23.47
CA ALA A 221 -24.03 12.34 23.03
C ALA A 221 -23.16 13.18 24.00
N SER A 222 -23.05 12.78 25.27
CA SER A 222 -22.22 13.45 26.28
C SER A 222 -20.74 13.05 26.22
N ALA A 223 -20.40 11.92 25.60
CA ALA A 223 -19.02 11.47 25.43
C ALA A 223 -18.28 12.43 24.49
N ARG A 224 -17.10 12.91 24.89
CA ARG A 224 -16.31 13.88 24.12
C ARG A 224 -14.82 13.82 24.46
N GLY A 225 -14.01 14.36 23.55
CA GLY A 225 -12.55 14.42 23.70
C GLY A 225 -11.83 13.26 23.01
N PHE A 226 -10.51 13.31 23.02
CA PHE A 226 -9.67 12.40 22.24
C PHE A 226 -9.14 11.22 23.06
N GLU A 227 -8.92 10.09 22.38
CA GLU A 227 -8.29 8.88 22.88
C GLU A 227 -7.18 8.45 21.93
N ILE A 228 -6.10 7.88 22.45
CA ILE A 228 -5.03 7.30 21.61
C ILE A 228 -4.84 5.85 22.01
N PHE A 229 -4.85 4.98 21.03
CA PHE A 229 -4.71 3.54 21.19
C PHE A 229 -3.45 3.04 20.53
N TYR A 230 -2.86 2.00 21.11
CA TYR A 230 -1.83 1.17 20.48
C TYR A 230 -2.17 -0.30 20.69
N ILE A 231 -1.55 -1.19 19.90
CA ILE A 231 -1.91 -2.61 19.89
C ILE A 231 -1.72 -3.25 21.28
N SER A 232 -2.68 -4.07 21.70
CA SER A 232 -2.55 -4.91 22.90
C SER A 232 -1.83 -6.22 22.59
N LYS A 233 -1.08 -6.77 23.56
CA LYS A 233 -0.40 -8.07 23.42
C LYS A 233 -1.37 -9.18 23.01
N LYS A 234 -2.55 -9.25 23.64
CA LYS A 234 -3.62 -10.21 23.27
C LYS A 234 -4.09 -10.01 21.82
N GLY A 235 -4.31 -8.75 21.41
CA GLY A 235 -4.73 -8.43 20.05
C GLY A 235 -3.70 -8.80 18.97
N ALA A 236 -2.40 -8.73 19.30
CA ALA A 236 -1.32 -9.17 18.44
C ALA A 236 -1.28 -10.71 18.31
N LEU A 237 -1.45 -11.45 19.42
CA LEU A 237 -1.46 -12.92 19.43
C LEU A 237 -2.67 -13.53 18.69
N ASP A 238 -3.88 -12.99 18.90
CA ASP A 238 -5.13 -13.52 18.32
C ASP A 238 -5.17 -13.51 16.78
N TYR A 239 -4.35 -12.66 16.15
CA TYR A 239 -4.23 -12.62 14.69
C TYR A 239 -3.16 -13.58 14.17
N LYS A 240 -2.04 -13.71 14.88
CA LYS A 240 -0.93 -14.58 14.50
C LYS A 240 -1.39 -16.04 14.40
N THR A 241 -2.22 -16.49 15.36
CA THR A 241 -2.82 -17.83 15.38
C THR A 241 -3.79 -18.09 14.21
N LYS A 242 -4.46 -17.06 13.67
CA LYS A 242 -5.32 -17.20 12.48
C LYS A 242 -4.52 -17.24 11.17
N SER A 243 -3.39 -16.55 11.11
CA SER A 243 -2.58 -16.37 9.89
C SER A 243 -1.59 -17.51 9.65
N LEU A 244 -1.17 -18.19 10.71
CA LEU A 244 -0.25 -19.33 10.65
C LEU A 244 -0.92 -20.68 10.35
N LYS A 245 -2.24 -20.72 10.06
CA LYS A 245 -2.97 -21.95 9.69
C LYS A 245 -2.61 -22.52 8.30
N VAL A 246 -1.46 -22.16 7.74
CA VAL A 246 -0.89 -22.85 6.57
C VAL A 246 0.15 -23.82 7.09
N ASP A 247 -0.34 -24.99 7.53
CA ASP A 247 0.50 -26.05 8.07
C ASP A 247 1.39 -26.66 6.98
N VAL A 248 2.70 -26.54 7.14
CA VAL A 248 3.59 -27.63 6.74
C VAL A 248 3.30 -28.74 7.76
N PRO A 249 2.89 -29.96 7.35
CA PRO A 249 2.62 -31.02 8.30
C PRO A 249 3.82 -31.20 9.23
N GLU A 250 3.63 -30.91 10.51
CA GLU A 250 4.69 -30.89 11.54
C GLU A 250 5.42 -32.24 11.67
N ILE A 251 4.78 -33.29 11.16
CA ILE A 251 5.25 -34.66 11.06
C ILE A 251 6.42 -34.80 10.05
N LEU A 252 6.51 -33.94 9.02
CA LEU A 252 7.53 -33.99 7.97
C LEU A 252 8.72 -33.02 8.20
N ALA A 253 8.65 -32.15 9.20
CA ALA A 253 9.68 -31.14 9.43
C ALA A 253 10.93 -31.74 10.10
N THR A 254 12.10 -31.46 9.53
CA THR A 254 13.39 -31.85 10.11
C THR A 254 13.62 -31.15 11.46
N LYS A 255 14.47 -31.72 12.33
CA LYS A 255 14.85 -31.11 13.62
C LYS A 255 15.32 -29.65 13.45
N LYS A 256 16.06 -29.36 12.37
CA LYS A 256 16.56 -28.02 12.05
C LYS A 256 15.43 -27.04 11.68
N GLU A 257 14.43 -27.49 10.93
CA GLU A 257 13.26 -26.68 10.58
C GLU A 257 12.39 -26.39 11.80
N LYS A 258 12.21 -27.39 12.68
CA LYS A 258 11.54 -27.22 13.98
C LYS A 258 12.27 -26.19 14.86
N THR A 259 13.59 -26.30 14.99
CA THR A 259 14.39 -25.30 15.73
C THR A 259 14.28 -23.90 15.10
N GLN A 260 14.32 -23.79 13.77
CA GLN A 260 14.20 -22.50 13.10
C GLN A 260 12.81 -21.88 13.28
N LYS A 261 11.74 -22.68 13.27
CA LYS A 261 10.37 -22.24 13.56
C LYS A 261 10.26 -21.64 14.95
N ILE A 262 10.73 -22.36 15.97
CA ILE A 262 10.74 -21.89 17.37
C ILE A 262 11.55 -20.59 17.52
N LEU A 263 12.73 -20.50 16.88
CA LEU A 263 13.54 -19.28 16.92
C LEU A 263 12.84 -18.09 16.27
N ASN A 264 12.11 -18.30 15.16
CA ASN A 264 11.34 -17.24 14.51
C ASN A 264 10.16 -16.81 15.41
N GLU A 265 9.47 -17.75 16.06
CA GLU A 265 8.35 -17.42 16.96
C GLU A 265 8.80 -16.58 18.15
N ILE A 266 9.91 -16.94 18.80
CA ILE A 266 10.51 -16.17 19.90
C ILE A 266 10.93 -14.77 19.41
N LEU A 267 11.53 -14.71 18.22
CA LEU A 267 11.99 -13.46 17.63
C LEU A 267 10.81 -12.52 17.31
N ASP A 268 9.77 -13.05 16.69
CA ASP A 268 8.55 -12.31 16.38
C ASP A 268 7.93 -11.75 17.66
N ASP A 269 7.86 -12.55 18.73
CA ASP A 269 7.32 -12.11 20.01
C ASP A 269 8.14 -10.96 20.61
N LEU A 270 9.47 -11.00 20.47
CA LEU A 270 10.36 -9.96 20.98
C LEU A 270 10.33 -8.69 20.11
N ILE A 271 10.15 -8.81 18.80
CA ILE A 271 9.90 -7.67 17.89
C ILE A 271 8.55 -7.04 18.25
N GLN A 272 7.49 -7.83 18.38
CA GLN A 272 6.15 -7.32 18.71
C GLN A 272 6.13 -6.61 20.07
N ASN A 273 6.80 -7.16 21.09
CA ASN A 273 6.88 -6.50 22.40
C ASN A 273 7.62 -5.16 22.33
N GLU A 274 8.69 -5.05 21.52
CA GLU A 274 9.36 -3.77 21.32
C GLU A 274 8.49 -2.78 20.54
N THR A 275 7.94 -3.19 19.40
CA THR A 275 7.05 -2.34 18.59
C THR A 275 5.90 -1.82 19.46
N MET A 276 5.36 -2.65 20.36
CA MET A 276 4.33 -2.24 21.32
C MET A 276 4.83 -1.20 22.33
N ASN A 277 6.07 -1.34 22.85
CA ASN A 277 6.67 -0.36 23.76
C ASN A 277 6.94 0.98 23.05
N ASP A 278 7.48 0.94 21.84
CA ASP A 278 7.70 2.14 21.03
C ASP A 278 6.39 2.82 20.66
N SER A 279 5.35 2.04 20.34
CA SER A 279 3.99 2.55 20.11
C SER A 279 3.42 3.24 21.35
N ALA A 280 3.69 2.70 22.54
CA ALA A 280 3.28 3.32 23.80
C ALA A 280 3.98 4.67 24.03
N LEU A 281 5.29 4.74 23.76
CA LEU A 281 6.07 5.99 23.86
C LEU A 281 5.59 7.02 22.82
N PHE A 282 5.30 6.57 21.61
CA PHE A 282 4.78 7.39 20.54
C PHE A 282 3.41 7.96 20.91
N ALA A 283 2.48 7.11 21.35
CA ALA A 283 1.14 7.52 21.80
C ALA A 283 1.21 8.54 22.94
N GLN A 284 2.10 8.36 23.91
CA GLN A 284 2.32 9.34 24.99
C GLN A 284 2.83 10.68 24.47
N SER A 285 3.75 10.67 23.51
CA SER A 285 4.28 11.90 22.89
C SER A 285 3.18 12.69 22.18
N LEU A 286 2.32 12.00 21.43
CA LEU A 286 1.17 12.60 20.76
C LEU A 286 0.16 13.16 21.77
N ALA A 287 -0.21 12.36 22.78
CA ALA A 287 -1.16 12.78 23.82
C ALA A 287 -0.65 14.02 24.59
N PHE A 288 0.66 14.11 24.84
CA PHE A 288 1.28 15.25 25.52
C PHE A 288 1.13 16.56 24.75
N GLU A 289 1.20 16.52 23.42
CA GLU A 289 0.99 17.70 22.58
C GLU A 289 -0.49 18.00 22.37
N MET A 290 -1.32 16.97 22.14
CA MET A 290 -2.76 17.12 21.91
C MET A 290 -3.48 17.69 23.15
N LYS A 291 -3.11 17.30 24.38
CA LYS A 291 -3.70 17.82 25.62
C LYS A 291 -3.50 19.33 25.82
N LYS A 292 -2.63 19.97 25.04
CA LYS A 292 -2.41 21.43 25.08
C LYS A 292 -3.61 22.18 24.46
N ILE A 293 -4.45 21.52 23.67
CA ILE A 293 -5.73 22.07 23.22
C ILE A 293 -6.74 21.92 24.37
N LYS A 294 -6.77 22.91 25.27
CA LYS A 294 -7.54 22.85 26.53
C LYS A 294 -9.05 22.67 26.33
N SER A 295 -9.57 23.09 25.18
CA SER A 295 -10.98 22.93 24.83
C SER A 295 -11.37 21.47 24.56
N ARG A 296 -10.41 20.56 24.36
CA ARG A 296 -10.64 19.13 24.10
C ARG A 296 -10.20 18.28 25.29
N ARG A 297 -11.12 17.43 25.77
CA ARG A 297 -10.86 16.53 26.90
C ARG A 297 -9.84 15.46 26.48
N ASN A 298 -8.77 15.29 27.25
CA ASN A 298 -7.85 14.17 27.09
C ASN A 298 -8.42 12.97 27.87
N ARG A 299 -8.68 11.86 27.18
CA ARG A 299 -9.21 10.62 27.79
C ARG A 299 -8.13 9.54 27.97
N GLY A 300 -6.89 9.90 27.66
CA GLY A 300 -5.71 9.09 27.93
C GLY A 300 -5.26 8.23 26.76
N VAL A 301 -4.21 7.46 27.03
CA VAL A 301 -3.62 6.48 26.12
C VAL A 301 -4.02 5.09 26.60
N ARG A 302 -4.50 4.22 25.71
CA ARG A 302 -5.00 2.88 26.03
C ARG A 302 -4.41 1.82 25.10
N ARG A 303 -4.47 0.56 25.53
CA ARG A 303 -4.14 -0.60 24.70
C ARG A 303 -5.44 -1.20 24.17
N GLU A 304 -5.50 -1.54 22.89
CA GLU A 304 -6.68 -2.18 22.31
C GLU A 304 -6.31 -3.08 21.12
N ALA A 305 -7.19 -4.03 20.77
CA ALA A 305 -6.96 -5.02 19.71
C ALA A 305 -7.46 -4.57 18.31
N PHE A 306 -7.34 -3.28 17.98
CA PHE A 306 -7.80 -2.75 16.69
C PHE A 306 -7.15 -3.44 15.50
N VAL A 307 -7.97 -3.89 14.54
CA VAL A 307 -7.52 -4.67 13.38
C VAL A 307 -6.52 -3.89 12.52
N VAL A 308 -6.71 -2.58 12.37
CA VAL A 308 -5.81 -1.71 11.59
C VAL A 308 -4.40 -1.63 12.17
N LEU A 309 -4.23 -1.90 13.47
CA LEU A 309 -2.92 -1.91 14.14
C LEU A 309 -2.27 -3.31 14.15
N LYS A 310 -2.93 -4.32 13.60
CA LYS A 310 -2.40 -5.69 13.54
C LYS A 310 -1.41 -5.82 12.38
N ASN A 311 -0.30 -6.54 12.63
CA ASN A 311 0.78 -6.81 11.67
C ASN A 311 1.47 -5.56 11.11
N ILE A 312 1.47 -4.48 11.88
CA ILE A 312 2.31 -3.34 11.61
C ILE A 312 3.56 -3.50 12.47
N GLU A 313 4.70 -3.78 11.84
CA GLU A 313 5.98 -3.97 12.55
C GLU A 313 6.59 -2.64 13.03
N THR A 314 6.06 -1.51 12.54
CA THR A 314 6.46 -0.15 12.92
C THR A 314 5.64 0.37 14.09
N PRO A 315 6.18 1.25 14.96
CA PRO A 315 5.40 1.88 16.01
C PRO A 315 4.12 2.52 15.46
N SER A 316 2.97 2.12 16.01
CA SER A 316 1.66 2.40 15.42
C SER A 316 0.64 2.84 16.46
N VAL A 317 -0.17 3.82 16.09
CA VAL A 317 -1.26 4.33 16.93
C VAL A 317 -2.54 4.50 16.14
N LEU A 318 -3.67 4.33 16.82
CA LEU A 318 -4.97 4.82 16.37
C LEU A 318 -5.37 6.00 17.25
N ILE A 319 -5.75 7.11 16.64
CA ILE A 319 -6.19 8.32 17.31
C ILE A 319 -7.68 8.49 17.05
N GLU A 320 -8.47 8.38 18.12
CA GLU A 320 -9.83 8.89 18.14
C GLU A 320 -9.77 10.37 18.45
N LEU A 321 -9.97 11.22 17.44
CA LEU A 321 -9.77 12.66 17.56
C LEU A 321 -10.82 13.34 18.46
N GLY A 322 -11.99 12.73 18.55
CA GLY A 322 -13.17 13.19 19.28
C GLY A 322 -14.31 12.20 19.06
N PHE A 323 -15.51 12.55 19.52
CA PHE A 323 -16.72 11.76 19.28
C PHE A 323 -17.58 12.45 18.22
N ILE A 324 -17.78 11.86 17.05
CA ILE A 324 -18.57 12.49 15.98
C ILE A 324 -20.04 12.65 16.36
N THR A 325 -20.54 11.80 17.27
CA THR A 325 -21.88 11.90 17.85
C THR A 325 -22.02 13.03 18.88
N ASN A 326 -20.91 13.68 19.29
CA ASN A 326 -20.94 14.84 20.16
C ASN A 326 -20.91 16.14 19.35
N LYS A 327 -21.96 16.95 19.46
CA LYS A 327 -22.12 18.22 18.73
C LYS A 327 -20.93 19.18 18.86
N SER A 328 -20.26 19.21 20.01
CA SER A 328 -19.09 20.07 20.22
C SER A 328 -17.84 19.54 19.52
N ASP A 329 -17.61 18.23 19.50
CA ASP A 329 -16.50 17.62 18.75
C ASP A 329 -16.77 17.67 17.24
N GLU A 330 -17.98 17.34 16.79
CA GLU A 330 -18.37 17.44 15.37
C GLU A 330 -18.21 18.87 14.84
N LYS A 331 -18.72 19.88 15.55
CA LYS A 331 -18.57 21.29 15.18
C LYS A 331 -17.12 21.74 15.18
N TYR A 332 -16.30 21.21 16.09
CA TYR A 332 -14.88 21.54 16.15
C TYR A 332 -14.15 20.96 14.92
N PHE A 333 -14.29 19.67 14.64
CA PHE A 333 -13.53 19.02 13.56
C PHE A 333 -14.06 19.32 12.16
N ASN A 334 -15.25 19.90 12.01
CA ASN A 334 -15.71 20.45 10.73
C ASN A 334 -15.12 21.83 10.39
N LYS A 335 -14.40 22.49 11.31
CA LYS A 335 -13.72 23.78 11.05
C LYS A 335 -12.27 23.57 10.60
N LYS A 336 -11.89 24.17 9.46
CA LYS A 336 -10.53 24.09 8.92
C LYS A 336 -9.45 24.58 9.89
N SER A 337 -9.74 25.63 10.69
CA SER A 337 -8.82 26.15 11.71
C SER A 337 -8.53 25.11 12.80
N SER A 338 -9.58 24.49 13.34
CA SER A 338 -9.50 23.43 14.34
C SER A 338 -8.81 22.16 13.82
N GLN A 339 -9.06 21.78 12.57
CA GLN A 339 -8.34 20.68 11.90
C GLN A 339 -6.84 20.97 11.86
N ARG A 340 -6.44 22.18 11.42
CA ARG A 340 -5.04 22.60 11.38
C ARG A 340 -4.41 22.69 12.77
N GLU A 341 -5.12 23.19 13.76
CA GLU A 341 -4.64 23.24 15.15
C GLU A 341 -4.31 21.84 15.67
N MET A 342 -5.23 20.88 15.48
CA MET A 342 -5.00 19.49 15.88
C MET A 342 -3.84 18.86 15.10
N SER A 343 -3.82 19.00 13.78
CA SER A 343 -2.74 18.48 12.93
C SER A 343 -1.37 19.02 13.34
N LYS A 344 -1.26 20.30 13.72
CA LYS A 344 -0.02 20.89 14.25
C LYS A 344 0.43 20.23 15.55
N LYS A 345 -0.49 19.94 16.47
CA LYS A 345 -0.15 19.23 17.73
C LYS A 345 0.33 17.81 17.45
N ILE A 346 -0.36 17.08 16.58
CA ILE A 346 0.05 15.71 16.19
C ILE A 346 1.44 15.75 15.54
N ALA A 347 1.67 16.63 14.55
CA ALA A 347 2.98 16.79 13.91
C ALA A 347 4.10 17.17 14.90
N THR A 348 3.78 17.98 15.92
CA THR A 348 4.74 18.33 16.98
C THR A 348 5.05 17.11 17.87
N GLY A 349 4.05 16.30 18.18
CA GLY A 349 4.23 15.05 18.91
C GLY A 349 5.11 14.05 18.15
N VAL A 350 4.94 13.94 16.83
CA VAL A 350 5.84 13.16 15.95
C VAL A 350 7.28 13.65 16.05
N VAL A 351 7.51 14.97 15.93
CA VAL A 351 8.86 15.55 16.05
C VAL A 351 9.47 15.27 17.42
N ASN A 352 8.68 15.37 18.50
CA ASN A 352 9.17 15.12 19.86
C ASN A 352 9.49 13.65 20.07
N PHE A 353 8.68 12.73 19.53
CA PHE A 353 8.98 11.31 19.51
C PHE A 353 10.30 11.04 18.78
N LEU A 354 10.48 11.60 17.57
CA LEU A 354 11.71 11.44 16.79
C LEU A 354 12.96 11.93 17.55
N LYS A 355 12.87 13.08 18.22
CA LYS A 355 13.98 13.63 19.04
C LYS A 355 14.35 12.67 20.16
N LYS A 356 13.36 12.18 20.92
CA LYS A 356 13.56 11.24 22.03
C LYS A 356 14.10 9.90 21.53
N TYR A 357 13.58 9.41 20.42
CA TYR A 357 14.02 8.16 19.80
C TYR A 357 15.49 8.23 19.34
N LYS A 358 15.92 9.38 18.79
CA LYS A 358 17.32 9.63 18.41
C LYS A 358 18.27 9.84 19.59
N SER A 359 17.78 10.26 20.76
CA SER A 359 18.60 10.59 21.95
C SER A 359 18.82 9.43 22.93
N LEU A 360 18.18 8.27 22.73
CA LEU A 360 18.39 7.12 23.60
C LEU A 360 19.85 6.62 23.49
N PRO A 361 20.55 6.35 24.61
CA PRO A 361 21.91 5.84 24.57
C PRO A 361 21.93 4.51 23.82
N LYS A 362 22.76 4.44 22.77
CA LYS A 362 23.05 3.16 22.10
C LYS A 362 23.71 2.26 23.13
N VAL A 363 23.00 1.23 23.57
CA VAL A 363 23.62 0.17 24.39
C VAL A 363 24.74 -0.45 23.54
N SER A 364 25.99 -0.20 23.91
CA SER A 364 27.14 -0.80 23.28
C SER A 364 27.16 -2.30 23.61
N GLY A 365 26.75 -3.16 22.68
CA GLY A 365 26.85 -4.61 22.86
C GLY A 365 26.35 -5.42 21.67
N ASN A 366 27.22 -6.27 21.12
CA ASN A 366 27.02 -7.20 20.02
C ASN A 366 25.95 -8.29 20.31
N SER A 367 24.69 -7.94 20.61
CA SER A 367 23.63 -8.94 20.70
C SER A 367 23.08 -9.27 19.30
N PHE A 368 22.74 -10.54 19.09
CA PHE A 368 22.01 -11.02 17.91
C PHE A 368 20.71 -10.22 17.66
N TYR A 369 20.14 -9.64 18.73
CA TYR A 369 18.99 -8.73 18.74
C TYR A 369 19.24 -7.37 18.07
N GLU A 370 20.44 -6.78 18.20
CA GLU A 370 20.83 -5.51 17.52
C GLU A 370 20.92 -5.67 15.99
N LYS A 371 21.19 -6.87 15.48
CA LYS A 371 21.25 -7.15 14.03
C LYS A 371 19.88 -7.21 13.37
N LEU A 372 18.83 -7.47 14.15
CA LEU A 372 17.45 -7.62 13.70
C LEU A 372 16.65 -6.32 13.87
N LYS A 373 16.97 -5.50 14.88
CA LYS A 373 16.24 -4.28 15.26
C LYS A 373 16.71 -2.96 14.66
N ARG A 374 17.81 -2.88 13.90
CA ARG A 374 18.21 -1.58 13.33
C ARG A 374 17.20 -1.11 12.28
N PRO A 375 16.54 0.06 12.45
CA PRO A 375 16.07 0.82 11.31
C PRO A 375 17.25 1.04 10.37
N ILE A 376 16.96 0.99 9.08
CA ILE A 376 17.90 1.12 7.94
C ILE A 376 18.78 2.40 8.03
N ILE A 377 18.43 3.33 8.92
CA ILE A 377 19.00 4.67 9.08
C ILE A 377 20.41 4.70 9.70
N SER A 378 20.86 3.72 10.50
CA SER A 378 22.22 3.79 11.12
C SER A 378 23.38 3.31 10.23
N ARG A 379 23.17 3.11 8.92
CA ARG A 379 24.15 2.42 8.04
C ARG A 379 24.69 3.19 6.85
N TYR A 380 24.46 4.50 6.77
CA TYR A 380 24.99 5.28 5.64
C TYR A 380 25.89 6.43 6.11
N PRO A 381 27.22 6.19 6.23
CA PRO A 381 28.17 7.08 5.58
C PRO A 381 27.75 7.27 4.12
N LYS A 382 27.91 8.47 3.57
CA LYS A 382 27.69 8.75 2.14
C LYS A 382 28.38 7.66 1.30
N PHE A 383 27.61 6.80 0.64
CA PHE A 383 28.13 5.70 -0.16
C PHE A 383 27.55 5.73 -1.56
N ILE A 384 28.43 5.55 -2.55
CA ILE A 384 28.07 5.25 -3.93
C ILE A 384 27.74 3.75 -4.01
N ILE A 385 26.54 3.39 -4.48
CA ILE A 385 26.14 2.00 -4.67
C ILE A 385 26.41 1.59 -6.11
N GLU A 386 27.43 0.76 -6.31
CA GLU A 386 27.67 0.08 -7.57
C GLU A 386 27.00 -1.30 -7.59
N TYR A 387 26.67 -1.81 -8.77
CA TYR A 387 26.11 -3.15 -8.91
C TYR A 387 27.05 -4.04 -9.72
N LYS A 388 27.43 -5.18 -9.14
CA LYS A 388 28.15 -6.25 -9.85
C LYS A 388 27.17 -7.31 -10.31
N ASN A 389 27.25 -7.73 -11.58
CA ASN A 389 26.45 -8.84 -12.07
C ASN A 389 27.03 -10.18 -11.57
N TYR A 390 26.16 -11.07 -11.09
CA TYR A 390 26.50 -12.44 -10.70
C TYR A 390 25.56 -13.43 -11.37
N THR A 391 26.13 -14.36 -12.13
CA THR A 391 25.36 -15.44 -12.77
C THR A 391 25.14 -16.56 -11.78
N ILE A 392 23.88 -16.92 -11.54
CA ILE A 392 23.46 -18.00 -10.64
C ILE A 392 24.05 -19.33 -11.12
N LYS A 393 24.68 -20.08 -10.21
CA LYS A 393 25.27 -21.40 -10.46
C LYS A 393 24.44 -22.52 -9.83
N SER A 394 24.65 -23.76 -10.27
CA SER A 394 24.01 -24.93 -9.65
C SER A 394 24.35 -25.02 -8.16
N GLY A 395 23.36 -25.34 -7.32
CA GLY A 395 23.51 -25.41 -5.86
C GLY A 395 23.50 -24.05 -5.12
N ASP A 396 23.40 -22.94 -5.86
CA ASP A 396 23.21 -21.63 -5.26
C ASP A 396 21.84 -21.51 -4.62
N THR A 397 21.83 -20.88 -3.43
CA THR A 397 20.61 -20.34 -2.85
C THR A 397 20.80 -18.85 -2.66
N PHE A 398 19.70 -18.11 -2.61
CA PHE A 398 19.75 -16.67 -2.44
C PHE A 398 20.49 -16.27 -1.15
N LEU A 399 20.37 -17.10 -0.11
CA LEU A 399 21.11 -16.98 1.15
C LEU A 399 22.60 -17.28 0.99
N LYS A 400 22.99 -18.34 0.26
CA LYS A 400 24.41 -18.65 -0.01
C LYS A 400 25.09 -17.55 -0.82
N ILE A 401 24.41 -17.02 -1.85
CA ILE A 401 24.90 -15.90 -2.66
C ILE A 401 25.04 -14.65 -1.80
N ALA A 402 24.02 -14.32 -0.99
CA ALA A 402 24.08 -13.17 -0.09
C ALA A 402 25.26 -13.26 0.89
N LYS A 403 25.50 -14.45 1.49
CA LYS A 403 26.65 -14.73 2.34
C LYS A 403 27.98 -14.59 1.59
N ARG A 404 28.10 -15.18 0.39
CA ARG A 404 29.30 -15.11 -0.46
C ARG A 404 29.72 -13.66 -0.73
N PHE A 405 28.74 -12.78 -1.01
CA PHE A 405 29.00 -11.37 -1.30
C PHE A 405 28.90 -10.46 -0.07
N LYS A 406 28.84 -11.01 1.14
CA LYS A 406 28.76 -10.27 2.42
C LYS A 406 27.63 -9.22 2.45
N ILE A 407 26.51 -9.48 1.80
CA ILE A 407 25.30 -8.63 1.79
C ILE A 407 24.13 -9.33 2.45
N SER A 408 23.15 -8.57 2.97
CA SER A 408 21.97 -9.19 3.57
C SER A 408 21.04 -9.81 2.52
N TYR A 409 20.33 -10.86 2.91
CA TYR A 409 19.32 -11.52 2.06
C TYR A 409 18.30 -10.50 1.52
N SER A 410 17.76 -9.65 2.38
CA SER A 410 16.81 -8.60 2.01
C SER A 410 17.43 -7.57 1.06
N LYS A 411 18.73 -7.27 1.19
CA LYS A 411 19.43 -6.34 0.28
C LYS A 411 19.64 -6.95 -1.11
N LEU A 412 20.02 -8.23 -1.18
CA LEU A 412 20.07 -8.95 -2.44
C LEU A 412 18.67 -9.06 -3.08
N LYS A 413 17.61 -9.22 -2.27
CA LYS A 413 16.21 -9.33 -2.72
C LYS A 413 15.70 -8.01 -3.27
N ARG A 414 15.96 -6.90 -2.57
CA ARG A 414 15.64 -5.54 -3.04
C ARG A 414 16.37 -5.16 -4.32
N ALA A 415 17.64 -5.56 -4.46
CA ALA A 415 18.41 -5.33 -5.68
C ALA A 415 17.90 -6.16 -6.89
N ASN A 416 17.18 -7.25 -6.62
CA ASN A 416 16.68 -8.20 -7.63
C ASN A 416 15.18 -8.47 -7.46
N PRO A 417 14.31 -7.45 -7.55
CA PRO A 417 12.89 -7.55 -7.17
C PRO A 417 12.04 -8.42 -8.10
N THR A 418 12.61 -8.84 -9.24
CA THR A 418 12.02 -9.74 -10.23
C THR A 418 12.43 -11.21 -10.04
N ILE A 419 13.40 -11.48 -9.16
CA ILE A 419 13.89 -12.83 -8.90
C ILE A 419 13.25 -13.35 -7.62
N LYS A 420 12.56 -14.48 -7.73
CA LYS A 420 11.95 -15.21 -6.61
C LYS A 420 13.05 -15.98 -5.86
N PRO A 421 13.35 -15.64 -4.59
CA PRO A 421 14.48 -16.26 -3.87
C PRO A 421 14.38 -17.76 -3.65
N ASP A 422 13.15 -18.28 -3.65
CA ASP A 422 12.75 -19.69 -3.53
C ASP A 422 12.83 -20.45 -4.87
N ARG A 423 13.01 -19.75 -6.00
CA ARG A 423 13.03 -20.34 -7.35
C ARG A 423 14.12 -19.73 -8.21
N LEU A 424 15.36 -20.11 -7.92
CA LEU A 424 16.53 -19.68 -8.68
C LEU A 424 16.75 -20.55 -9.92
N TYR A 425 17.02 -19.89 -11.04
CA TYR A 425 17.36 -20.57 -12.29
C TYR A 425 18.84 -20.36 -12.56
N VAL A 426 19.57 -21.46 -12.74
CA VAL A 426 20.98 -21.43 -13.15
C VAL A 426 21.11 -20.63 -14.45
N GLY A 427 22.13 -19.78 -14.54
CA GLY A 427 22.35 -18.90 -15.69
C GLY A 427 21.66 -17.52 -15.62
N LYS A 428 20.71 -17.29 -14.70
CA LYS A 428 20.13 -15.94 -14.51
C LYS A 428 21.11 -15.02 -13.79
N ILE A 429 21.10 -13.74 -14.17
CA ILE A 429 21.95 -12.70 -13.59
C ILE A 429 21.26 -12.04 -12.40
N LEU A 430 21.95 -12.01 -11.26
CA LEU A 430 21.65 -11.20 -10.09
C LEU A 430 22.53 -9.95 -10.08
N LYS A 431 21.92 -8.80 -9.79
CA LYS A 431 22.61 -7.58 -9.39
C LYS A 431 23.03 -7.67 -7.93
N ILE A 432 24.33 -7.77 -7.68
CA ILE A 432 24.95 -7.77 -6.36
C ILE A 432 25.32 -6.32 -6.01
N PRO A 433 24.62 -5.66 -5.08
CA PRO A 433 24.96 -4.29 -4.68
C PRO A 433 26.27 -4.28 -3.89
N ASN A 434 27.28 -3.60 -4.43
CA ASN A 434 28.55 -3.30 -3.77
C ASN A 434 28.51 -1.87 -3.22
N ILE A 435 29.01 -1.69 -2.00
CA ILE A 435 29.08 -0.37 -1.36
C ILE A 435 30.55 0.05 -1.40
N LEU A 436 30.90 1.07 -2.18
CA LEU A 436 32.21 1.69 -2.09
C LEU A 436 32.18 2.72 -0.98
N LYS A 437 33.14 2.64 -0.04
CA LYS A 437 33.39 3.70 0.93
C LYS A 437 33.98 4.89 0.16
N ASN A 438 33.40 6.08 0.28
CA ASN A 438 34.16 7.29 -0.03
C ASN A 438 35.42 7.27 0.85
N LYS A 439 36.59 7.44 0.24
CA LYS A 439 37.83 7.70 0.97
C LYS A 439 37.74 9.01 1.73
#